data_AF-A0A951DRK1-F1
#
_entry.id   AF-A0A951DRK1-F1
#
_cell.length_a   1.000
_cell.length_b   1.000
_cell.length_c   1.000
_cell.angle_alpha   90.00
_cell.angle_beta   90.00
_cell.angle_gamma   90.00
#
_symmetry.space_group_name_H-M   'P 1'
#
loop_
_entity.id
_entity.type
_entity.pdbx_description
1 polymer ?
#
loop_
_entity_poly.entity_id
_entity_poly.type
_entity_poly.pdbx_seq_one_letter_code
_entity_poly.pdbx_strand_id
1 'polypeptide(L)'
;MSSRLDVHVGAAMFSKALTVVSWIAPLSLLMWAVRIDVLEGYIYEVPRNFAGDFTAVSSLQVPEWWDGRGMFYGPIFVLEARYLVIPHVLSRADFARADFLLFGLAFMFVWAALIGRRHPRLTLWLLAAWLAHQATVQAFANTAHLEVLELALLGAALLFAVRGQRPHAGGLLGLATATKTLPVLFIPYLAIRREWSMLAWACFAGGSVFLVACWVLAIAPWEGLAGLAYQRGNLTGLEFTSYHYALRSDFARVLAQGRETLAPDQVSLAVALHWMVTVAAILFGVWAIARSRAAQPRYGLIFGLVLAL
;
A
#
# COMPACT_ATOMS: atom_id res chain seq x y z
N MET A 1 -36.13 30.35 -36.88
CA MET A 1 -35.01 30.90 -36.08
C MET A 1 -35.01 30.41 -34.63
N SER A 2 -36.13 29.92 -34.05
CA SER A 2 -36.16 29.40 -32.66
C SER A 2 -35.42 28.07 -32.45
N SER A 3 -35.39 27.17 -33.44
CA SER A 3 -34.82 25.82 -33.27
C SER A 3 -33.30 25.75 -33.02
N ARG A 4 -32.53 26.81 -33.34
CA ARG A 4 -31.08 26.86 -33.05
C ARG A 4 -30.78 27.31 -31.61
N LEU A 5 -31.68 28.07 -30.98
CA LEU A 5 -31.50 28.53 -29.60
C LEU A 5 -31.67 27.37 -28.61
N ASP A 6 -32.63 26.47 -28.85
CA ASP A 6 -32.92 25.34 -27.95
C ASP A 6 -31.77 24.33 -27.85
N VAL A 7 -31.06 24.07 -28.97
CA VAL A 7 -29.93 23.13 -29.00
C VAL A 7 -28.74 23.62 -28.19
N HIS A 8 -28.45 24.93 -28.23
CA HIS A 8 -27.32 25.49 -27.46
C HIS A 8 -27.60 25.54 -25.96
N VAL A 9 -28.84 25.84 -25.57
CA VAL A 9 -29.24 25.83 -24.15
C VAL A 9 -29.19 24.40 -23.60
N GLY A 10 -29.67 23.40 -24.35
CA GLY A 10 -29.58 21.99 -23.96
C GLY A 10 -28.15 21.50 -23.76
N ALA A 11 -27.24 21.81 -24.70
CA ALA A 11 -25.83 21.42 -24.61
C ALA A 11 -25.12 22.06 -23.39
N ALA A 12 -25.41 23.33 -23.10
CA ALA A 12 -24.82 24.04 -21.96
C ALA A 12 -25.31 23.48 -20.62
N MET A 13 -26.61 23.17 -20.50
CA MET A 13 -27.16 22.54 -19.30
C MET A 13 -26.59 21.14 -19.08
N PHE A 14 -26.47 20.34 -20.14
CA PHE A 14 -25.88 19.00 -20.08
C PHE A 14 -24.41 19.04 -19.63
N SER A 15 -23.60 19.97 -20.16
CA SER A 15 -22.20 20.16 -19.75
C SER A 15 -22.05 20.56 -18.27
N LYS A 16 -22.92 21.45 -17.78
CA LYS A 16 -22.96 21.82 -16.35
C LYS A 16 -23.34 20.64 -15.48
N ALA A 17 -24.37 19.89 -15.85
CA ALA A 17 -24.80 18.69 -15.12
C ALA A 17 -23.67 17.65 -15.03
N LEU A 18 -22.99 17.36 -16.15
CA LEU A 18 -21.83 16.45 -16.17
C LEU A 18 -20.70 16.94 -15.27
N THR A 19 -20.43 18.25 -15.27
CA THR A 19 -19.40 18.83 -14.40
C THR A 19 -19.75 18.64 -12.92
N VAL A 20 -20.99 18.89 -12.52
CA VAL A 20 -21.47 18.69 -11.15
C VAL A 20 -21.37 17.22 -10.76
N VAL A 21 -21.87 16.31 -11.59
CA VAL A 21 -21.79 14.85 -11.34
C VAL A 21 -20.34 14.38 -11.22
N SER A 22 -19.43 14.92 -12.05
CA SER A 22 -18.01 14.55 -12.01
C SER A 22 -17.29 14.93 -10.71
N TRP A 23 -17.88 15.80 -9.89
CA TRP A 23 -17.39 16.18 -8.57
C TRP A 23 -18.14 15.49 -7.44
N ILE A 24 -19.47 15.40 -7.53
CA ILE A 24 -20.29 14.79 -6.47
C ILE A 24 -19.96 13.29 -6.37
N ALA A 25 -19.86 12.58 -7.49
CA ALA A 25 -19.60 11.15 -7.50
C ALA A 25 -18.30 10.75 -6.76
N PRO A 26 -17.11 11.33 -7.06
CA PRO A 26 -15.89 10.97 -6.33
C PRO A 26 -15.92 11.44 -4.87
N LEU A 27 -16.59 12.55 -4.54
CA LEU A 27 -16.75 12.99 -3.15
C LEU A 27 -17.61 12.02 -2.34
N SER A 28 -18.72 11.54 -2.91
CA SER A 28 -19.56 10.54 -2.28
C SER A 28 -18.82 9.21 -2.10
N LEU A 29 -18.06 8.78 -3.10
CA LEU A 29 -17.23 7.58 -2.99
C LEU A 29 -16.11 7.75 -1.96
N LEU A 30 -15.47 8.91 -1.92
CA LEU A 30 -14.43 9.23 -0.93
C LEU A 30 -15.02 9.19 0.48
N MET A 31 -16.17 9.83 0.70
CA MET A 31 -16.86 9.79 1.99
C MET A 31 -17.22 8.35 2.40
N TRP A 32 -17.69 7.54 1.45
CA TRP A 32 -18.02 6.15 1.70
C TRP A 32 -16.78 5.31 2.04
N ALA A 33 -15.69 5.48 1.29
CA ALA A 33 -14.42 4.80 1.54
C ALA A 33 -13.81 5.19 2.89
N VAL A 34 -13.75 6.49 3.20
CA VAL A 34 -13.33 6.99 4.53
C VAL A 34 -14.20 6.41 5.63
N ARG A 35 -15.52 6.33 5.42
CA ARG A 35 -16.44 5.72 6.39
C ARG A 35 -16.13 4.24 6.61
N ILE A 36 -15.76 3.49 5.57
CA ILE A 36 -15.33 2.09 5.71
C ILE A 36 -14.02 2.02 6.50
N ASP A 37 -12.98 2.74 6.09
CA ASP A 37 -11.67 2.68 6.75
C ASP A 37 -11.75 3.11 8.23
N VAL A 38 -12.53 4.16 8.53
CA VAL A 38 -12.67 4.68 9.89
C VAL A 38 -13.61 3.81 10.72
N LEU A 39 -14.79 3.43 10.22
CA LEU A 39 -15.72 2.64 11.04
C LEU A 39 -15.28 1.18 11.12
N GLU A 40 -15.07 0.55 9.97
CA GLU A 40 -14.78 -0.87 9.88
C GLU A 40 -13.31 -1.13 10.18
N GLY A 41 -12.37 -0.38 9.59
CA GLY A 41 -10.94 -0.58 9.82
C GLY A 41 -10.46 -0.12 11.20
N TYR A 42 -11.01 0.97 11.75
CA TYR A 42 -10.53 1.55 13.02
C TYR A 42 -11.51 1.36 14.18
N ILE A 43 -12.72 1.92 14.12
CA ILE A 43 -13.61 1.99 15.30
C ILE A 43 -14.14 0.61 15.72
N TYR A 44 -14.46 -0.27 14.79
CA TYR A 44 -15.04 -1.58 15.11
C TYR A 44 -14.01 -2.66 15.40
N GLU A 45 -12.86 -2.62 14.72
CA GLU A 45 -11.81 -3.63 14.93
C GLU A 45 -10.93 -3.30 16.15
N VAL A 46 -10.67 -2.01 16.47
CA VAL A 46 -9.82 -1.64 17.61
C VAL A 46 -10.32 -2.23 18.96
N PRO A 47 -11.61 -2.14 19.31
CA PRO A 47 -12.15 -2.71 20.56
C PRO A 47 -12.19 -4.24 20.58
N ARG A 48 -12.13 -4.92 19.43
CA ARG A 48 -12.25 -6.38 19.31
C ARG A 48 -10.94 -7.13 19.55
N ASN A 49 -10.04 -6.57 20.36
CA ASN A 49 -8.67 -7.04 20.54
C ASN A 49 -7.87 -7.01 19.25
N PHE A 50 -7.82 -5.84 18.61
CA PHE A 50 -6.89 -5.48 17.54
C PHE A 50 -5.51 -6.12 17.75
N ALA A 51 -5.32 -7.27 17.12
CA ALA A 51 -4.08 -8.02 17.09
C ALA A 51 -3.62 -7.93 15.63
N GLY A 52 -3.49 -6.70 15.16
CA GLY A 52 -2.94 -6.47 13.84
C GLY A 52 -1.54 -7.07 13.73
N ASP A 53 -1.13 -7.55 12.56
CA ASP A 53 0.07 -8.38 12.38
C ASP A 53 1.30 -7.81 13.08
N PHE A 54 1.55 -6.51 12.95
CA PHE A 54 2.64 -5.85 13.66
C PHE A 54 2.49 -5.93 15.18
N THR A 55 1.30 -5.64 15.71
CA THR A 55 1.04 -5.65 17.16
C THR A 55 0.95 -7.06 17.73
N ALA A 56 0.38 -8.03 17.01
CA ALA A 56 0.34 -9.43 17.38
C ALA A 56 1.75 -10.02 17.48
N VAL A 57 2.63 -9.68 16.54
CA VAL A 57 4.03 -10.15 16.51
C VAL A 57 4.90 -9.37 17.51
N SER A 58 4.75 -8.04 17.60
CA SER A 58 5.60 -7.20 18.48
C SER A 58 5.19 -7.21 19.95
N SER A 59 3.92 -7.46 20.29
CA SER A 59 3.44 -7.49 21.67
C SER A 59 3.53 -8.86 22.33
N LEU A 60 4.28 -9.81 21.75
CA LEU A 60 4.61 -11.13 22.32
C LEU A 60 3.41 -11.99 22.79
N GLN A 61 2.21 -11.75 22.28
CA GLN A 61 1.07 -12.61 22.60
C GLN A 61 1.01 -13.89 21.75
N VAL A 62 1.90 -14.01 20.74
CA VAL A 62 2.02 -15.19 19.87
C VAL A 62 3.50 -15.55 19.68
N PRO A 63 4.19 -16.10 20.69
CA PRO A 63 5.62 -16.47 20.61
C PRO A 63 5.93 -17.52 19.53
N GLU A 64 4.90 -18.17 18.99
CA GLU A 64 4.98 -19.07 17.85
C GLU A 64 5.40 -18.35 16.55
N TRP A 65 5.10 -17.05 16.43
CA TRP A 65 5.37 -16.29 15.20
C TRP A 65 6.73 -15.59 15.26
N TRP A 66 7.10 -15.04 16.42
CA TRP A 66 8.43 -14.45 16.63
C TRP A 66 8.82 -14.49 18.11
N ASP A 67 9.97 -15.10 18.40
CA ASP A 67 10.51 -15.26 19.77
C ASP A 67 11.40 -14.08 20.22
N GLY A 68 11.39 -12.99 19.44
CA GLY A 68 12.27 -11.83 19.66
C GLY A 68 13.69 -12.03 19.10
N ARG A 69 13.98 -13.13 18.41
CA ARG A 69 15.28 -13.37 17.75
C ARG A 69 15.19 -13.29 16.23
N GLY A 70 16.27 -12.86 15.60
CA GLY A 70 16.33 -12.71 14.14
C GLY A 70 15.48 -11.57 13.58
N MET A 71 15.31 -11.55 12.25
CA MET A 71 14.62 -10.47 11.52
C MET A 71 13.38 -10.99 10.81
N PHE A 72 12.23 -10.95 11.50
CA PHE A 72 10.97 -11.50 10.99
C PHE A 72 10.38 -10.71 9.80
N TYR A 73 10.22 -9.39 9.93
CA TYR A 73 9.74 -8.50 8.85
C TYR A 73 10.89 -7.79 8.13
N GLY A 74 11.70 -7.05 8.88
CA GLY A 74 12.79 -6.23 8.37
C GLY A 74 13.55 -5.54 9.52
N PRO A 75 14.69 -4.90 9.25
CA PRO A 75 15.45 -4.16 10.25
C PRO A 75 14.64 -3.13 11.04
N ILE A 76 13.74 -2.38 10.39
CA ILE A 76 12.93 -1.34 11.05
C ILE A 76 11.97 -1.95 12.06
N PHE A 77 11.36 -3.10 11.75
CA PHE A 77 10.51 -3.84 12.70
C PHE A 77 11.23 -4.11 14.02
N VAL A 78 12.49 -4.58 13.95
CA VAL A 78 13.31 -4.88 15.13
C VAL A 78 13.52 -3.65 16.00
N LEU A 79 13.82 -2.51 15.36
CA LEU A 79 14.07 -1.25 16.06
C LEU A 79 12.78 -0.69 16.69
N GLU A 80 11.67 -0.70 15.95
CA GLU A 80 10.39 -0.25 16.48
C GLU A 80 9.92 -1.14 17.62
N ALA A 81 10.01 -2.46 17.48
CA ALA A 81 9.67 -3.40 18.55
C ALA A 81 10.50 -3.13 19.82
N ARG A 82 11.81 -2.89 19.67
CA ARG A 82 12.73 -2.76 20.81
C ARG A 82 12.73 -1.38 21.49
N TYR A 83 12.33 -0.33 20.79
CA TYR A 83 12.44 1.05 21.29
C TYR A 83 11.12 1.84 21.30
N LEU A 84 10.12 1.47 20.49
CA LEU A 84 8.81 2.12 20.47
C LEU A 84 7.77 1.27 21.19
N VAL A 85 7.72 -0.03 20.90
CA VAL A 85 6.73 -0.96 21.48
C VAL A 85 7.17 -1.42 22.86
N ILE A 86 8.45 -1.73 23.03
CA ILE A 86 9.10 -1.93 24.33
C ILE A 86 9.96 -0.68 24.51
N PRO A 87 9.76 0.21 25.49
CA PRO A 87 9.01 0.06 26.74
C PRO A 87 7.58 0.67 26.73
N HIS A 88 6.80 0.46 25.67
CA HIS A 88 5.43 0.97 25.49
C HIS A 88 5.35 2.49 25.29
N VAL A 89 6.26 3.06 24.50
CA VAL A 89 6.23 4.48 24.12
C VAL A 89 5.01 4.79 23.25
N LEU A 90 4.68 3.90 22.31
CA LEU A 90 3.52 4.03 21.44
C LEU A 90 2.51 2.91 21.70
N SER A 91 1.22 3.28 21.75
CA SER A 91 0.12 2.33 21.83
C SER A 91 -0.27 1.80 20.44
N ARG A 92 -1.04 0.70 20.40
CA ARG A 92 -1.63 0.17 19.15
C ARG A 92 -2.46 1.22 18.40
N ALA A 93 -3.19 2.05 19.15
CA ALA A 93 -3.98 3.13 18.57
C ALA A 93 -3.12 4.23 17.94
N ASP A 94 -1.90 4.44 18.44
CA ASP A 94 -0.98 5.44 17.87
C ASP A 94 -0.39 4.97 16.55
N PHE A 95 -0.03 3.69 16.43
CA PHE A 95 0.37 3.08 15.15
C PHE A 95 -0.77 3.17 14.12
N ALA A 96 -1.98 2.78 14.48
CA ALA A 96 -3.13 2.89 13.58
C ALA A 96 -3.41 4.34 13.12
N ARG A 97 -3.23 5.33 14.01
CA ARG A 97 -3.34 6.76 13.63
C ARG A 97 -2.20 7.18 12.69
N ALA A 98 -0.98 6.69 12.95
CA ALA A 98 0.16 6.94 12.08
C ALA A 98 -0.08 6.34 10.69
N ASP A 99 -0.74 5.19 10.59
CA ASP A 99 -1.07 4.57 9.30
C ASP A 99 -1.96 5.46 8.43
N PHE A 100 -2.99 6.11 8.99
CA PHE A 100 -3.80 7.07 8.23
C PHE A 100 -2.94 8.21 7.66
N LEU A 101 -2.00 8.72 8.45
CA LEU A 101 -1.08 9.77 8.01
C LEU A 101 -0.13 9.26 6.92
N LEU A 102 0.51 8.13 7.15
CA LEU A 102 1.47 7.51 6.23
C LEU A 102 0.81 7.13 4.91
N PHE A 103 -0.40 6.58 4.96
CA PHE A 103 -1.19 6.26 3.78
C PHE A 103 -1.54 7.52 2.97
N GLY A 104 -1.99 8.59 3.64
CA GLY A 104 -2.23 9.88 3.01
C GLY A 104 -0.96 10.45 2.36
N LEU A 105 0.19 10.34 3.03
CA LEU A 105 1.49 10.74 2.47
C LEU A 105 1.87 9.90 1.25
N ALA A 106 1.70 8.58 1.31
CA ALA A 106 1.97 7.67 0.21
C ALA A 106 1.16 8.06 -1.03
N PHE A 107 -0.16 8.26 -0.86
CA PHE A 107 -1.03 8.76 -1.92
C PHE A 107 -0.52 10.07 -2.50
N MET A 108 -0.21 11.04 -1.65
CA MET A 108 0.25 12.37 -2.06
C MET A 108 1.56 12.31 -2.85
N PHE A 109 2.49 11.44 -2.45
CA PHE A 109 3.76 11.27 -3.15
C PHE A 109 3.57 10.62 -4.52
N VAL A 110 2.82 9.52 -4.60
CA VAL A 110 2.53 8.84 -5.87
C VAL A 110 1.75 9.76 -6.81
N TRP A 111 0.72 10.44 -6.31
CA TRP A 111 -0.03 11.43 -7.07
C TRP A 111 0.87 12.55 -7.62
N ALA A 112 1.70 13.14 -6.76
CA ALA A 112 2.60 14.21 -7.16
C ALA A 112 3.66 13.74 -8.17
N ALA A 113 4.07 12.48 -8.09
CA ALA A 113 5.05 11.89 -9.00
C ALA A 113 4.47 11.59 -10.38
N LEU A 114 3.26 11.02 -10.44
CA LEU A 114 2.68 10.51 -11.68
C LEU A 114 1.83 11.54 -12.43
N ILE A 115 1.04 12.33 -11.69
CA ILE A 115 -0.04 13.15 -12.27
C ILE A 115 0.20 14.64 -12.00
N GLY A 116 0.87 14.96 -10.89
CA GLY A 116 1.18 16.33 -10.50
C GLY A 116 -0.04 17.14 -10.05
N ARG A 117 0.12 18.45 -9.85
CA ARG A 117 -0.89 19.30 -9.18
C ARG A 117 -2.08 19.75 -10.06
N ARG A 118 -2.13 19.35 -11.33
CA ARG A 118 -3.01 20.00 -12.33
C ARG A 118 -4.40 19.37 -12.45
N HIS A 119 -4.65 18.23 -11.83
CA HIS A 119 -5.87 17.44 -12.08
C HIS A 119 -6.64 17.09 -10.79
N PRO A 120 -7.15 18.07 -10.03
CA PRO A 120 -7.78 17.84 -8.72
C PRO A 120 -8.98 16.87 -8.77
N ARG A 121 -9.75 16.88 -9.87
CA ARG A 121 -10.87 15.93 -10.05
C ARG A 121 -10.39 14.49 -10.12
N LEU A 122 -9.35 14.24 -10.90
CA LEU A 122 -8.75 12.92 -11.01
C LEU A 122 -8.10 12.51 -9.68
N THR A 123 -7.57 13.46 -8.91
CA THR A 123 -7.06 13.20 -7.55
C THR A 123 -8.14 12.60 -6.67
N LEU A 124 -9.33 13.20 -6.65
CA LEU A 124 -10.43 12.70 -5.83
C LEU A 124 -10.89 11.31 -6.25
N TRP A 125 -10.99 11.07 -7.57
CA TRP A 125 -11.34 9.74 -8.07
C TRP A 125 -10.32 8.68 -7.68
N LEU A 126 -9.02 8.96 -7.85
CA LEU A 126 -7.98 8.01 -7.48
C LEU A 126 -7.88 7.83 -5.97
N LEU A 127 -8.03 8.89 -5.18
CA LEU A 127 -8.02 8.79 -3.72
C LEU A 127 -9.22 7.95 -3.23
N ALA A 128 -10.41 8.19 -3.79
CA ALA A 128 -11.59 7.41 -3.47
C ALA A 128 -11.39 5.94 -3.85
N ALA A 129 -10.85 5.66 -5.04
CA ALA A 129 -10.56 4.30 -5.48
C ALA A 129 -9.49 3.61 -4.62
N TRP A 130 -8.46 4.35 -4.19
CA TRP A 130 -7.38 3.83 -3.35
C TRP A 130 -7.89 3.53 -1.94
N LEU A 131 -8.68 4.40 -1.32
CA LEU A 131 -9.30 4.14 -0.02
C LEU A 131 -10.35 3.02 -0.10
N ALA A 132 -11.11 2.96 -1.19
CA ALA A 132 -12.06 1.85 -1.43
C ALA A 132 -11.35 0.53 -1.77
N HIS A 133 -10.04 0.54 -1.99
CA HIS A 133 -9.29 -0.68 -2.24
C HIS A 133 -9.22 -1.48 -0.93
N GLN A 134 -9.65 -2.71 -0.99
CA GLN A 134 -9.83 -3.50 0.21
C GLN A 134 -8.53 -3.82 0.96
N ALA A 135 -7.37 -3.86 0.27
CA ALA A 135 -6.08 -3.97 0.94
C ALA A 135 -5.80 -2.77 1.86
N THR A 136 -6.40 -1.60 1.58
CA THR A 136 -6.37 -0.43 2.47
C THR A 136 -7.16 -0.68 3.74
N VAL A 137 -8.38 -1.21 3.62
CA VAL A 137 -9.22 -1.59 4.76
C VAL A 137 -8.50 -2.62 5.63
N GLN A 138 -7.89 -3.63 5.00
CA GLN A 138 -7.07 -4.62 5.71
C GLN A 138 -5.85 -3.98 6.39
N ALA A 139 -5.14 -3.09 5.70
CA ALA A 139 -3.95 -2.45 6.26
C ALA A 139 -4.30 -1.68 7.53
N PHE A 140 -5.46 -1.01 7.55
CA PHE A 140 -5.95 -0.36 8.76
C PHE A 140 -6.48 -1.33 9.80
N ALA A 141 -7.28 -2.34 9.42
CA ALA A 141 -7.86 -3.33 10.33
C ALA A 141 -6.80 -4.20 11.03
N ASN A 142 -5.70 -4.50 10.34
CA ASN A 142 -4.63 -5.34 10.83
C ASN A 142 -3.40 -4.54 11.29
N THR A 143 -3.48 -3.21 11.47
CA THR A 143 -2.31 -2.37 11.80
C THR A 143 -1.07 -2.79 11.02
N ALA A 144 -1.19 -2.87 9.69
CA ALA A 144 -0.10 -3.23 8.77
C ALA A 144 0.88 -2.05 8.65
N HIS A 145 1.37 -1.58 9.80
CA HIS A 145 2.08 -0.32 9.95
C HIS A 145 3.33 -0.29 9.07
N LEU A 146 4.05 -1.41 9.03
CA LEU A 146 5.25 -1.52 8.23
C LEU A 146 4.97 -1.55 6.74
N GLU A 147 3.85 -2.15 6.31
CA GLU A 147 3.40 -2.13 4.92
C GLU A 147 3.01 -0.71 4.48
N VAL A 148 2.30 0.03 5.34
CA VAL A 148 1.91 1.42 5.05
C VAL A 148 3.14 2.34 5.08
N LEU A 149 4.07 2.13 6.01
CA LEU A 149 5.35 2.84 6.07
C LEU A 149 6.22 2.54 4.84
N GLU A 150 6.32 1.27 4.44
CA GLU A 150 6.99 0.83 3.21
C GLU A 150 6.41 1.55 2.00
N LEU A 151 5.08 1.56 1.87
CA LEU A 151 4.38 2.20 0.77
C LEU A 151 4.62 3.71 0.74
N ALA A 152 4.63 4.37 1.89
CA ALA A 152 4.95 5.80 2.00
C ALA A 152 6.40 6.09 1.56
N LEU A 153 7.36 5.27 2.00
CA LEU A 153 8.76 5.38 1.61
C LEU A 153 8.97 5.13 0.12
N LEU A 154 8.32 4.12 -0.45
CA LEU A 154 8.33 3.85 -1.90
C LEU A 154 7.70 4.98 -2.71
N GLY A 155 6.56 5.52 -2.27
CA GLY A 155 5.92 6.68 -2.89
C GLY A 155 6.84 7.90 -2.88
N ALA A 156 7.49 8.17 -1.75
CA ALA A 156 8.47 9.25 -1.63
C ALA A 156 9.69 9.00 -2.55
N ALA A 157 10.24 7.79 -2.57
CA ALA A 157 11.34 7.40 -3.44
C ALA A 157 11.00 7.63 -4.91
N LEU A 158 9.80 7.25 -5.35
CA LEU A 158 9.29 7.51 -6.69
C LEU A 158 9.23 9.02 -6.99
N LEU A 159 8.67 9.82 -6.07
CA LEU A 159 8.58 11.27 -6.25
C LEU A 159 9.96 11.92 -6.44
N PHE A 160 10.91 11.58 -5.59
CA PHE A 160 12.28 12.09 -5.70
C PHE A 160 12.99 11.57 -6.95
N ALA A 161 12.74 10.32 -7.34
CA ALA A 161 13.26 9.75 -8.58
C ALA A 161 12.76 10.55 -9.78
N VAL A 162 11.43 10.76 -9.91
CA VAL A 162 10.80 11.57 -10.98
C VAL A 162 11.38 12.98 -11.03
N ARG A 163 11.67 13.60 -9.88
CA ARG A 163 12.28 14.93 -9.78
C ARG A 163 13.79 14.97 -10.05
N GLY A 164 14.42 13.83 -10.35
CA GLY A 164 15.85 13.73 -10.64
C GLY A 164 16.76 13.76 -9.40
N GLN A 165 16.19 13.69 -8.20
CA GLN A 165 16.92 13.70 -6.94
C GLN A 165 17.35 12.28 -6.56
N ARG A 166 18.25 11.72 -7.37
CA ARG A 166 18.69 10.31 -7.29
C ARG A 166 19.18 9.87 -5.90
N PRO A 167 20.00 10.65 -5.16
CA PRO A 167 20.44 10.28 -3.82
C PRO A 167 19.29 10.05 -2.84
N HIS A 168 18.35 11.00 -2.78
CA HIS A 168 17.19 10.93 -1.90
C HIS A 168 16.26 9.77 -2.27
N ALA A 169 16.02 9.57 -3.58
CA ALA A 169 15.25 8.43 -4.05
C ALA A 169 15.87 7.10 -3.64
N GLY A 170 17.20 6.99 -3.74
CA GLY A 170 17.95 5.81 -3.34
C GLY A 170 17.86 5.57 -1.85
N GLY A 171 18.14 6.60 -1.04
CA GLY A 171 18.05 6.49 0.42
C GLY A 171 16.67 6.05 0.89
N LEU A 172 15.60 6.64 0.35
CA LEU A 172 14.21 6.27 0.67
C LEU A 172 13.86 4.84 0.24
N LEU A 173 14.33 4.40 -0.93
CA LEU A 173 14.19 3.00 -1.35
C LEU A 173 14.93 2.05 -0.39
N GLY A 174 16.15 2.42 0.04
CA GLY A 174 16.91 1.65 1.03
C GLY A 174 16.18 1.54 2.37
N LEU A 175 15.53 2.62 2.82
CA LEU A 175 14.67 2.60 4.01
C LEU A 175 13.43 1.72 3.81
N ALA A 176 12.79 1.75 2.63
CA ALA A 176 11.69 0.84 2.33
C ALA A 176 12.15 -0.63 2.33
N THR A 177 13.35 -0.93 1.81
CA THR A 177 13.97 -2.25 1.94
C THR A 177 14.23 -2.64 3.41
N ALA A 178 14.42 -1.66 4.28
CA ALA A 178 14.61 -1.91 5.71
C ALA A 178 13.29 -2.13 6.47
N THR A 179 12.13 -1.71 5.92
CA THR A 179 10.82 -2.07 6.48
C THR A 179 10.41 -3.47 6.09
N LYS A 180 10.54 -3.81 4.79
CA LYS A 180 10.21 -5.12 4.23
C LYS A 180 11.14 -5.52 3.09
N THR A 181 11.12 -6.80 2.74
CA THR A 181 12.02 -7.37 1.74
C THR A 181 11.59 -7.15 0.29
N LEU A 182 10.31 -6.89 0.02
CA LEU A 182 9.80 -6.71 -1.35
C LEU A 182 10.54 -5.61 -2.16
N PRO A 183 10.89 -4.44 -1.59
CA PRO A 183 11.60 -3.39 -2.31
C PRO A 183 13.01 -3.77 -2.74
N VAL A 184 13.59 -4.86 -2.19
CA VAL A 184 14.89 -5.40 -2.65
C VAL A 184 14.85 -5.72 -4.15
N LEU A 185 13.69 -6.05 -4.71
CA LEU A 185 13.53 -6.32 -6.15
C LEU A 185 13.93 -5.13 -7.04
N PHE A 186 13.92 -3.91 -6.50
CA PHE A 186 14.39 -2.73 -7.25
C PHE A 186 15.92 -2.66 -7.34
N ILE A 187 16.68 -3.30 -6.45
CA ILE A 187 18.16 -3.30 -6.47
C ILE A 187 18.73 -3.83 -7.80
N PRO A 188 18.38 -5.05 -8.27
CA PRO A 188 18.86 -5.53 -9.56
C PRO A 188 18.37 -4.66 -10.72
N TYR A 189 17.16 -4.11 -10.64
CA TYR A 189 16.65 -3.16 -11.62
C TYR A 189 17.55 -1.90 -11.71
N LEU A 190 17.94 -1.32 -10.57
CA LEU A 190 18.83 -0.15 -10.54
C LEU A 190 20.22 -0.46 -11.12
N ALA A 191 20.75 -1.65 -10.82
CA ALA A 191 22.03 -2.11 -11.38
C ALA A 191 21.96 -2.26 -12.91
N ILE A 192 20.92 -2.93 -13.44
CA ILE A 192 20.70 -3.10 -14.88
C ILE A 192 20.55 -1.73 -15.58
N ARG A 193 19.85 -0.79 -14.95
CA ARG A 193 19.67 0.57 -15.46
C ARG A 193 20.88 1.48 -15.25
N ARG A 194 21.95 0.98 -14.61
CA ARG A 194 23.17 1.74 -14.29
C ARG A 194 22.89 3.00 -13.47
N GLU A 195 21.86 2.96 -12.62
CA GLU A 195 21.48 4.05 -11.72
C GLU A 195 22.33 4.00 -10.43
N TRP A 196 23.67 3.99 -10.60
CA TRP A 196 24.64 3.69 -9.54
C TRP A 196 24.54 4.61 -8.33
N SER A 197 24.22 5.88 -8.53
CA SER A 197 24.04 6.83 -7.42
C SER A 197 22.86 6.40 -6.54
N MET A 198 21.70 6.12 -7.15
CA MET A 198 20.50 5.71 -6.42
C MET A 198 20.71 4.34 -5.75
N LEU A 199 21.39 3.41 -6.44
CA LEU A 199 21.76 2.11 -5.88
C LEU A 199 22.69 2.26 -4.65
N ALA A 200 23.74 3.08 -4.75
CA ALA A 200 24.67 3.30 -3.64
C ALA A 200 23.97 3.87 -2.40
N TRP A 201 23.07 4.84 -2.58
CA TRP A 201 22.29 5.40 -1.48
C TRP A 201 21.26 4.42 -0.91
N ALA A 202 20.66 3.55 -1.75
CA ALA A 202 19.78 2.49 -1.27
C ALA A 202 20.53 1.46 -0.42
N CYS A 203 21.69 0.98 -0.90
CA CYS A 203 22.55 0.08 -0.15
C CYS A 203 23.06 0.72 1.15
N PHE A 204 23.46 1.99 1.11
CA PHE A 204 23.93 2.69 2.29
C PHE A 204 22.83 2.85 3.35
N ALA A 205 21.66 3.38 2.97
CA ALA A 205 20.56 3.60 3.91
C ALA A 205 20.02 2.28 4.47
N GLY A 206 19.65 1.33 3.59
CA GLY A 206 19.14 0.03 4.02
C GLY A 206 20.17 -0.79 4.79
N GLY A 207 21.41 -0.82 4.32
CA GLY A 207 22.52 -1.50 4.97
C GLY A 207 22.85 -0.92 6.34
N SER A 208 22.81 0.40 6.50
CA SER A 208 23.05 1.04 7.81
C SER A 208 22.00 0.63 8.84
N VAL A 209 20.71 0.68 8.47
CA VAL A 209 19.62 0.26 9.38
C VAL A 209 19.72 -1.23 9.69
N PHE A 210 20.04 -2.06 8.70
CA PHE A 210 20.29 -3.49 8.88
C PHE A 210 21.42 -3.78 9.87
N LEU A 211 22.56 -3.09 9.75
CA LEU A 211 23.70 -3.26 10.66
C LEU A 211 23.36 -2.83 12.09
N VAL A 212 22.60 -1.74 12.25
CA VAL A 212 22.09 -1.31 13.56
C VAL A 212 21.16 -2.37 14.15
N ALA A 213 20.25 -2.95 13.36
CA ALA A 213 19.38 -4.03 13.83
C ALA A 213 20.17 -5.28 14.24
N CYS A 214 21.20 -5.68 13.48
CA CYS A 214 22.10 -6.77 13.86
C CYS A 214 22.80 -6.49 15.20
N TRP A 215 23.30 -5.27 15.38
CA TRP A 215 23.96 -4.84 16.62
C TRP A 215 23.00 -4.89 17.81
N VAL A 216 21.77 -4.38 17.66
CA VAL A 216 20.72 -4.41 18.70
C VAL A 216 20.35 -5.84 19.10
N LEU A 217 20.30 -6.76 18.14
CA LEU A 217 20.02 -8.18 18.36
C LEU A 217 21.24 -8.99 18.84
N ALA A 218 22.42 -8.38 18.88
CA ALA A 218 23.69 -9.05 19.18
C ALA A 218 23.96 -10.29 18.29
N ILE A 219 23.61 -10.20 17.01
CA ILE A 219 23.85 -11.24 16.00
C ILE A 219 24.86 -10.79 14.95
N ALA A 220 25.52 -11.74 14.30
CA ALA A 220 26.43 -11.40 13.21
C ALA A 220 25.64 -10.91 11.96
N PRO A 221 26.18 -9.98 11.16
CA PRO A 221 25.50 -9.52 9.94
C PRO A 221 25.14 -10.63 8.96
N TRP A 222 25.94 -11.70 8.86
CA TRP A 222 25.62 -12.83 7.99
C TRP A 222 24.42 -13.65 8.51
N GLU A 223 24.25 -13.77 9.83
CA GLU A 223 23.10 -14.43 10.46
C GLU A 223 21.83 -13.62 10.22
N GLY A 224 21.91 -12.30 10.35
CA GLY A 224 20.80 -11.39 10.05
C GLY A 224 20.37 -11.49 8.58
N LEU A 225 21.33 -11.55 7.65
CA LEU A 225 21.06 -11.68 6.22
C LEU A 225 20.42 -13.03 5.90
N ALA A 226 20.93 -14.12 6.50
CA ALA A 226 20.32 -15.43 6.38
C ALA A 226 18.89 -15.42 6.94
N GLY A 227 18.64 -14.76 8.08
CA GLY A 227 17.31 -14.58 8.65
C GLY A 227 16.33 -13.88 7.69
N LEU A 228 16.77 -12.80 7.03
CA LEU A 228 15.96 -12.09 6.01
C LEU A 228 15.71 -12.94 4.76
N ALA A 229 16.69 -13.74 4.33
CA ALA A 229 16.52 -14.64 3.18
C ALA A 229 15.59 -15.82 3.48
N TYR A 230 15.63 -16.31 4.73
CA TYR A 230 14.84 -17.43 5.22
C TYR A 230 13.75 -16.94 6.18
N GLN A 231 12.89 -16.01 5.74
CA GLN A 231 11.67 -15.60 6.46
C GLN A 231 10.69 -16.78 6.61
N ARG A 232 11.05 -17.76 7.46
CA ARG A 232 10.33 -19.02 7.66
C ARG A 232 8.88 -18.77 8.07
N GLY A 233 8.60 -17.72 8.83
CA GLY A 233 7.25 -17.41 9.29
C GLY A 233 6.29 -16.86 8.23
N ASN A 234 6.80 -16.20 7.18
CA ASN A 234 5.94 -15.61 6.13
C ASN A 234 5.43 -16.66 5.14
N LEU A 235 6.23 -17.69 4.87
CA LEU A 235 5.84 -18.79 3.99
C LEU A 235 4.87 -19.77 4.66
N THR A 236 4.99 -19.98 5.98
CA THR A 236 4.07 -20.85 6.74
C THR A 236 2.73 -20.17 7.05
N GLY A 237 2.66 -18.83 7.09
CA GLY A 237 1.42 -18.08 7.30
C GLY A 237 0.45 -18.10 6.11
N LEU A 238 0.98 -18.19 4.88
CA LEU A 238 0.18 -18.31 3.65
C LEU A 238 -0.71 -19.57 3.61
N GLU A 239 -0.39 -20.58 4.41
CA GLU A 239 -1.15 -21.84 4.46
C GLU A 239 -2.26 -21.85 5.54
N PHE A 240 -2.27 -20.90 6.49
CA PHE A 240 -3.16 -20.99 7.67
C PHE A 240 -3.99 -19.75 8.01
N THR A 241 -3.71 -18.56 7.46
CA THR A 241 -4.53 -17.38 7.77
C THR A 241 -5.59 -17.13 6.70
N SER A 242 -6.83 -17.44 7.06
CA SER A 242 -8.07 -17.01 6.44
C SER A 242 -8.16 -15.49 6.35
N TYR A 243 -7.57 -14.90 5.31
CA TYR A 243 -7.83 -13.50 4.96
C TYR A 243 -9.29 -13.35 4.54
N HIS A 244 -10.16 -13.10 5.53
CA HIS A 244 -11.61 -12.87 5.39
C HIS A 244 -11.95 -11.57 4.62
N TYR A 245 -10.96 -10.88 4.08
CA TYR A 245 -11.09 -9.54 3.52
C TYR A 245 -10.40 -9.41 2.15
N ALA A 246 -10.43 -10.42 1.27
CA ALA A 246 -10.01 -10.32 -0.14
C ALA A 246 -11.19 -9.95 -1.07
N LEU A 247 -10.97 -9.39 -2.28
CA LEU A 247 -12.11 -8.88 -3.08
C LEU A 247 -13.00 -10.08 -3.46
N ARG A 248 -12.34 -11.23 -3.57
CA ARG A 248 -12.90 -12.57 -3.57
C ARG A 248 -13.75 -12.90 -2.34
N SER A 249 -13.34 -12.56 -1.12
CA SER A 249 -14.13 -12.76 0.11
C SER A 249 -15.36 -11.82 0.20
N ASP A 250 -15.29 -10.64 -0.41
CA ASP A 250 -16.45 -9.74 -0.51
C ASP A 250 -17.45 -10.19 -1.57
N PHE A 251 -16.98 -10.59 -2.76
CA PHE A 251 -17.83 -11.27 -3.73
C PHE A 251 -18.42 -12.54 -3.14
N ALA A 252 -17.63 -13.32 -2.40
CA ALA A 252 -18.11 -14.45 -1.64
C ALA A 252 -19.19 -14.05 -0.63
N ARG A 253 -19.01 -13.03 0.22
CA ARG A 253 -20.02 -12.61 1.19
C ARG A 253 -21.33 -12.20 0.52
N VAL A 254 -21.24 -11.44 -0.58
CA VAL A 254 -22.41 -11.04 -1.39
C VAL A 254 -23.10 -12.25 -2.00
N LEU A 255 -22.33 -13.19 -2.56
CA LEU A 255 -22.87 -14.42 -3.16
C LEU A 255 -23.41 -15.41 -2.11
N ALA A 256 -22.82 -15.45 -0.93
CA ALA A 256 -23.21 -16.34 0.17
C ALA A 256 -24.54 -15.94 0.81
N GLN A 257 -25.00 -14.69 0.66
CA GLN A 257 -26.27 -14.20 1.21
C GLN A 257 -26.47 -14.52 2.70
N GLY A 258 -25.40 -14.47 3.49
CA GLY A 258 -25.43 -14.77 4.93
C GLY A 258 -25.21 -16.24 5.31
N ARG A 259 -24.86 -17.13 4.36
CA ARG A 259 -24.42 -18.50 4.67
C ARG A 259 -22.93 -18.53 5.07
N GLU A 260 -22.56 -19.46 5.93
CA GLU A 260 -21.16 -19.66 6.38
C GLU A 260 -20.26 -20.23 5.29
N THR A 261 -20.82 -20.94 4.30
CA THR A 261 -20.05 -21.58 3.21
C THR A 261 -20.64 -21.28 1.84
N LEU A 262 -19.75 -21.18 0.85
CA LEU A 262 -20.09 -20.96 -0.56
C LEU A 262 -20.28 -22.28 -1.28
N ALA A 263 -21.23 -22.32 -2.22
CA ALA A 263 -21.28 -23.39 -3.19
C ALA A 263 -20.08 -23.29 -4.19
N PRO A 264 -19.58 -24.40 -4.76
CA PRO A 264 -18.38 -24.40 -5.63
C PRO A 264 -18.48 -23.46 -6.85
N ASP A 265 -19.67 -23.31 -7.41
CA ASP A 265 -19.99 -22.37 -8.50
C ASP A 265 -19.87 -20.91 -8.05
N GLN A 266 -20.29 -20.59 -6.83
CA GLN A 266 -20.15 -19.25 -6.24
C GLN A 266 -18.68 -18.90 -5.95
N VAL A 267 -17.87 -19.87 -5.51
CA VAL A 267 -16.41 -19.69 -5.38
C VAL A 267 -15.79 -19.38 -6.73
N SER A 268 -16.17 -20.14 -7.76
CA SER A 268 -15.67 -19.96 -9.13
C SER A 268 -16.06 -18.58 -9.69
N LEU A 269 -17.29 -18.15 -9.44
CA LEU A 269 -17.78 -16.82 -9.84
C LEU A 269 -17.05 -15.70 -9.10
N ALA A 270 -16.84 -15.81 -7.78
CA ALA A 270 -16.09 -14.83 -7.00
C ALA A 270 -14.64 -14.68 -7.50
N VAL A 271 -14.00 -15.80 -7.86
CA VAL A 271 -12.67 -15.81 -8.48
C VAL A 271 -12.69 -15.12 -9.85
N ALA A 272 -13.66 -15.44 -10.71
CA ALA A 272 -13.78 -14.83 -12.03
C ALA A 272 -14.01 -13.32 -11.95
N LEU A 273 -14.90 -12.87 -11.06
CA LEU A 273 -15.15 -11.44 -10.82
C LEU A 273 -13.90 -10.72 -10.31
N HIS A 274 -13.15 -11.33 -9.39
CA HIS A 274 -11.88 -10.78 -8.93
C HIS A 274 -10.89 -10.62 -10.09
N TRP A 275 -10.69 -11.64 -10.91
CA TRP A 275 -9.83 -11.56 -12.09
C TRP A 275 -10.27 -10.48 -13.09
N MET A 276 -11.56 -10.36 -13.35
CA MET A 276 -12.09 -9.31 -14.25
C MET A 276 -11.77 -7.91 -13.73
N VAL A 277 -11.96 -7.66 -12.43
CA VAL A 277 -11.64 -6.37 -11.81
C VAL A 277 -10.14 -6.10 -11.85
N THR A 278 -9.30 -7.08 -11.51
CA THR A 278 -7.84 -6.96 -11.55
C THR A 278 -7.34 -6.68 -12.96
N VAL A 279 -7.81 -7.41 -13.97
CA VAL A 279 -7.45 -7.17 -15.38
C VAL A 279 -7.92 -5.80 -15.84
N ALA A 280 -9.14 -5.38 -15.48
CA ALA A 280 -9.63 -4.05 -15.83
C ALA A 280 -8.79 -2.93 -15.18
N ALA A 281 -8.40 -3.10 -13.91
CA ALA A 281 -7.52 -2.15 -13.21
C ALA A 281 -6.12 -2.07 -13.87
N ILE A 282 -5.54 -3.22 -14.25
CA ILE A 282 -4.26 -3.28 -14.98
C ILE A 282 -4.39 -2.57 -16.33
N LEU A 283 -5.41 -2.90 -17.13
CA LEU A 283 -5.63 -2.29 -18.44
C LEU A 283 -5.86 -0.77 -18.33
N PHE A 284 -6.63 -0.33 -17.33
CA PHE A 284 -6.82 1.09 -17.05
C PHE A 284 -5.52 1.77 -16.62
N GLY A 285 -4.73 1.14 -15.75
CA GLY A 285 -3.41 1.63 -15.35
C GLY A 285 -2.47 1.80 -16.55
N VAL A 286 -2.38 0.79 -17.41
CA VAL A 286 -1.60 0.83 -18.66
C VAL A 286 -2.09 1.97 -19.57
N TRP A 287 -3.41 2.10 -19.75
CA TRP A 287 -3.99 3.18 -20.55
C TRP A 287 -3.69 4.57 -19.98
N ALA A 288 -3.85 4.76 -18.67
CA ALA A 288 -3.59 6.03 -18.00
C ALA A 288 -2.11 6.41 -18.09
N ILE A 289 -1.21 5.45 -17.92
CA ILE A 289 0.23 5.62 -18.12
C ILE A 289 0.54 6.01 -19.57
N ALA A 290 0.00 5.28 -20.54
CA ALA A 290 0.20 5.55 -21.97
C ALA A 290 -0.34 6.93 -22.40
N ARG A 291 -1.36 7.45 -21.70
CA ARG A 291 -1.92 8.79 -21.91
C ARG A 291 -1.22 9.88 -21.11
N SER A 292 -0.46 9.53 -20.07
CA SER A 292 0.28 10.49 -19.29
C SER A 292 1.37 11.11 -20.18
N ARG A 293 1.40 12.45 -20.28
CA ARG A 293 2.46 13.19 -21.01
C ARG A 293 3.78 13.19 -20.23
N ALA A 294 4.02 12.22 -19.34
CA ALA A 294 5.24 12.11 -18.57
C ALA A 294 6.39 11.83 -19.54
N ALA A 295 7.17 12.87 -19.85
CA ALA A 295 8.08 12.92 -20.98
C ALA A 295 9.35 12.06 -20.84
N GLN A 296 9.37 11.00 -20.00
CA GLN A 296 10.53 10.09 -19.92
C GLN A 296 10.16 8.63 -19.62
N PRO A 297 10.95 7.65 -20.13
CA PRO A 297 10.75 6.23 -19.91
C PRO A 297 11.25 5.85 -18.51
N ARG A 298 10.44 6.14 -17.48
CA ARG A 298 10.64 5.64 -16.11
C ARG A 298 9.54 4.64 -15.71
N TYR A 299 9.01 3.92 -16.70
CA TYR A 299 7.91 2.97 -16.54
C TYR A 299 8.22 1.79 -15.62
N GLY A 300 9.50 1.39 -15.46
CA GLY A 300 9.86 0.24 -14.61
C GLY A 300 9.54 0.42 -13.12
N LEU A 301 9.71 1.64 -12.59
CA LEU A 301 9.36 1.98 -11.21
C LEU A 301 7.83 2.09 -11.01
N ILE A 302 7.12 2.53 -12.05
CA ILE A 302 5.66 2.66 -12.05
C ILE A 302 5.01 1.26 -12.12
N PHE A 303 5.52 0.37 -12.97
CA PHE A 303 5.05 -1.02 -13.05
C PHE A 303 5.32 -1.81 -11.77
N GLY A 304 6.48 -1.61 -11.13
CA GLY A 304 6.76 -2.22 -9.83
C GLY A 304 5.81 -1.76 -8.73
N LEU A 305 5.44 -0.47 -8.72
CA LEU A 305 4.48 0.08 -7.75
C LEU A 305 3.03 -0.32 -8.02
N VAL A 306 2.63 -0.48 -9.29
CA VAL A 306 1.28 -0.94 -9.66
C VAL A 306 1.09 -2.44 -9.42
N LEU A 307 2.17 -3.23 -9.47
CA LEU A 307 2.14 -4.68 -9.16
C LEU A 307 2.34 -4.98 -7.66
N ALA A 308 2.83 -4.01 -6.89
CA ALA A 308 3.02 -4.14 -5.43
C ALA A 308 1.82 -3.64 -4.61
N LEU A 309 0.86 -2.96 -5.24
CA LEU A 309 -0.46 -2.60 -4.70
C LEU A 309 -1.48 -3.70 -5.04
#